data_AF-A0AAV5NR83-F1
#
_entry.id   AF-A0AAV5NR83-F1
#
_cell.length_a   1.000
_cell.length_b   1.000
_cell.length_c   1.000
_cell.angle_alpha   90.00
_cell.angle_beta   90.00
_cell.angle_gamma   90.00
#
_symmetry.space_group_name_H-M   'P 1'
#
loop_
_entity.id
_entity.type
_entity.pdbx_description
1 polymer ?
#
loop_
_entity_poly.entity_id
_entity_poly.type
_entity_poly.pdbx_seq_one_letter_code
_entity_poly.pdbx_strand_id
1 'polypeptide(L)'
;MSDTPEKTTIESMNDIFILRANGKIAHLEYEDYANESVIIESITRNADKRKYFFADKNGSFPLNLAGPTVTKVIDWNLETQPSSHPQKRPGYFIDLRRITLNRLDLLNLKPESKLKQDKPLTDEAHKGLQEVPENRLYQLGQNPDEDNLYIAFYKHPAKVRSPNNAYGYCISYIPASVLDEYEISDNKIATLEDTKSLLEFYYGQTCVQSGAMNPEDFESHHQVNGGSAAACYVANLRTFKS
;
A
#
# COMPACT_ATOMS: atom_id res chain seq x y z
N MET A 1 13.96 14.26 -27.25
CA MET A 1 14.53 14.16 -25.89
C MET A 1 13.38 14.45 -24.95
N SER A 2 12.84 13.43 -24.29
CA SER A 2 11.72 13.59 -23.37
C SER A 2 12.27 13.99 -22.01
N ASP A 3 12.03 15.22 -21.60
CA ASP A 3 12.31 15.73 -20.25
C ASP A 3 11.35 15.09 -19.25
N THR A 4 11.56 13.81 -18.96
CA THR A 4 10.94 13.16 -17.80
C THR A 4 11.89 13.42 -16.63
N PRO A 5 11.48 14.16 -15.59
CA PRO A 5 12.36 14.42 -14.45
C PRO A 5 12.85 13.09 -13.88
N GLU A 6 14.16 12.97 -13.66
CA GLU A 6 14.75 11.82 -12.97
C GLU A 6 14.05 11.66 -11.61
N LYS A 7 13.34 10.54 -11.41
CA LYS A 7 12.75 10.18 -10.12
C LYS A 7 13.83 10.18 -9.05
N THR A 8 13.51 10.70 -7.87
CA THR A 8 14.43 10.54 -6.74
C THR A 8 14.47 9.06 -6.35
N THR A 9 15.63 8.55 -5.91
CA THR A 9 15.78 7.18 -5.38
C THR A 9 14.75 6.87 -4.28
N ILE A 10 14.31 7.88 -3.53
CA ILE A 10 13.32 7.69 -2.46
C ILE A 10 11.90 7.51 -3.03
N GLU A 11 11.55 8.13 -4.16
CA GLU A 11 10.23 7.94 -4.77
C GLU A 11 10.12 6.55 -5.39
N SER A 12 11.16 6.06 -6.08
CA SER A 12 11.19 4.69 -6.60
C SER A 12 11.12 3.63 -5.50
N MET A 13 11.65 3.92 -4.29
CA MET A 13 11.49 3.07 -3.10
C MET A 13 10.05 2.91 -2.60
N ASN A 14 9.10 3.66 -3.15
CA ASN A 14 7.71 3.57 -2.72
C ASN A 14 6.80 2.95 -3.78
N ASP A 15 7.35 2.51 -4.91
CA ASP A 15 6.60 1.71 -5.86
C ASP A 15 6.13 0.38 -5.23
N ILE A 16 5.07 -0.19 -5.80
CA ILE A 16 4.44 -1.41 -5.28
C ILE A 16 4.29 -2.43 -6.40
N PHE A 17 4.78 -3.65 -6.17
CA PHE A 17 4.39 -4.82 -6.93
C PHE A 17 3.20 -5.53 -6.27
N ILE A 18 2.18 -5.83 -7.07
CA ILE A 18 0.94 -6.45 -6.61
C ILE A 18 0.78 -7.79 -7.32
N LEU A 19 0.96 -8.89 -6.57
CA LEU A 19 0.64 -10.23 -7.05
C LEU A 19 -0.87 -10.42 -6.90
N ARG A 20 -1.58 -10.31 -8.01
CA ARG A 20 -3.05 -10.27 -8.06
C ARG A 20 -3.66 -11.65 -7.94
N ALA A 21 -4.89 -11.73 -7.41
CA ALA A 21 -5.59 -13.00 -7.21
C ALA A 21 -5.86 -13.72 -8.54
N ASN A 22 -6.00 -12.97 -9.64
CA ASN A 22 -6.14 -13.50 -11.01
C ASN A 22 -4.86 -14.12 -11.60
N GLY A 23 -3.76 -14.19 -10.84
CA GLY A 23 -2.48 -14.77 -11.28
C GLY A 23 -1.55 -13.81 -12.02
N LYS A 24 -1.95 -12.55 -12.23
CA LYS A 24 -1.11 -11.53 -12.87
C LYS A 24 -0.30 -10.74 -11.85
N ILE A 25 0.63 -9.91 -12.33
CA ILE A 25 1.43 -9.00 -11.50
C ILE A 25 1.26 -7.59 -12.07
N ALA A 26 0.88 -6.66 -11.20
CA ALA A 26 0.83 -5.24 -11.52
C ALA A 26 1.96 -4.48 -10.81
N HIS A 27 2.46 -3.42 -11.44
CA HIS A 27 3.44 -2.49 -10.87
C HIS A 27 2.83 -1.09 -10.84
N LEU A 28 2.55 -0.60 -9.63
CA LEU A 28 2.08 0.77 -9.41
C LEU A 28 3.25 1.62 -8.92
N GLU A 29 3.48 2.74 -9.58
CA GLU A 29 4.46 3.72 -9.13
C GLU A 29 3.88 4.58 -8.00
N TYR A 30 4.76 5.18 -7.19
CA TYR A 30 4.32 6.09 -6.12
C TYR A 30 3.32 7.14 -6.61
N GLU A 31 3.60 7.74 -7.77
CA GLU A 31 2.79 8.82 -8.34
C GLU A 31 1.38 8.36 -8.75
N ASP A 32 1.22 7.11 -9.19
CA ASP A 32 -0.06 6.56 -9.63
C ASP A 32 -1.06 6.51 -8.48
N TYR A 33 -0.63 6.01 -7.33
CA TYR A 33 -1.49 5.94 -6.15
C TYR A 33 -1.41 7.17 -5.25
N ALA A 34 -0.43 8.06 -5.43
CA ALA A 34 -0.37 9.35 -4.75
C ALA A 34 -1.11 10.49 -5.48
N ASN A 35 -1.64 10.20 -6.67
CA ASN A 35 -2.42 11.15 -7.48
C ASN A 35 -3.71 11.56 -6.76
N GLU A 36 -4.01 12.87 -6.73
CA GLU A 36 -5.20 13.41 -6.06
C GLU A 36 -6.52 12.89 -6.64
N SER A 37 -6.53 12.45 -7.91
CA SER A 37 -7.74 11.90 -8.55
C SER A 37 -8.17 10.54 -7.99
N VAL A 38 -7.25 9.77 -7.40
CA VAL A 38 -7.54 8.44 -6.82
C VAL A 38 -7.55 8.44 -5.29
N ILE A 39 -7.09 9.53 -4.65
CA ILE A 39 -7.14 9.71 -3.21
C ILE A 39 -8.59 9.92 -2.77
N ILE A 40 -9.09 8.99 -1.95
CA ILE A 40 -10.46 9.01 -1.40
C ILE A 40 -10.52 9.56 0.02
N GLU A 41 -9.37 9.66 0.71
CA GLU A 41 -9.26 10.29 2.03
C GLU A 41 -7.84 10.82 2.24
N SER A 42 -7.74 12.03 2.79
CA SER A 42 -6.47 12.65 3.16
C SER A 42 -6.54 13.16 4.59
N ILE A 43 -5.79 12.50 5.47
CA ILE A 43 -5.72 12.85 6.89
C ILE A 43 -4.50 13.73 7.05
N THR A 44 -4.74 15.04 7.04
CA THR A 44 -3.70 16.05 7.14
C THR A 44 -3.69 16.69 8.52
N ARG A 45 -2.53 17.27 8.87
CA ARG A 45 -2.32 17.99 10.13
C ARG A 45 -3.32 19.11 10.35
N ASN A 46 -3.79 19.80 9.30
CA ASN A 46 -4.70 20.95 9.49
C ASN A 46 -6.03 20.56 10.13
N ALA A 47 -6.38 19.28 10.16
CA ALA A 47 -7.53 18.79 10.90
C ALA A 47 -7.26 18.60 12.40
N ASP A 48 -5.99 18.49 12.84
CA ASP A 48 -5.46 18.06 14.17
C ASP A 48 -6.11 16.80 14.79
N LYS A 49 -7.14 16.26 14.16
CA LYS A 49 -7.95 15.14 14.58
C LYS A 49 -7.64 13.91 13.75
N ARG A 50 -7.41 12.80 14.43
CA ARG A 50 -7.28 11.49 13.79
C ARG A 50 -8.66 11.06 13.28
N LYS A 51 -8.81 10.99 11.96
CA LYS A 51 -9.98 10.39 11.30
C LYS A 51 -9.56 9.04 10.72
N TYR A 52 -10.46 8.09 10.68
CA TYR A 52 -10.25 6.83 9.97
C TYR A 52 -11.28 6.73 8.87
N PHE A 53 -10.83 6.39 7.66
CA PHE A 53 -11.71 6.22 6.53
C PHE A 53 -12.76 5.15 6.80
N PHE A 54 -12.35 3.92 7.15
CA PHE A 54 -13.25 2.79 7.41
C PHE A 54 -13.96 2.84 8.77
N ALA A 55 -14.00 3.98 9.47
CA ALA A 55 -14.68 4.07 10.76
C ALA A 55 -16.18 3.73 10.63
N ASP A 56 -16.71 3.02 11.62
CA ASP A 56 -18.14 2.77 11.73
C ASP A 56 -18.89 4.06 12.13
N LYS A 57 -20.23 3.95 12.27
CA LYS A 57 -21.09 5.09 12.67
C LYS A 57 -20.75 5.63 14.05
N ASN A 58 -20.17 4.80 14.92
CA ASN A 58 -19.80 5.17 16.26
C ASN A 58 -18.40 5.81 16.32
N GLY A 59 -17.56 5.64 15.30
CA GLY A 59 -16.16 6.11 15.26
C GLY A 59 -15.14 5.05 15.65
N SER A 60 -15.55 3.77 15.71
CA SER A 60 -14.69 2.61 15.95
C SER A 60 -14.12 2.11 14.62
N PHE A 61 -12.92 1.52 14.66
CA PHE A 61 -12.23 1.05 13.45
C PHE A 61 -12.41 -0.48 13.29
N PRO A 62 -12.63 -0.99 12.07
CA PRO A 62 -12.81 -2.42 11.84
C PRO A 62 -11.57 -3.23 12.20
N LEU A 63 -11.74 -4.26 13.02
CA LEU A 63 -10.66 -5.13 13.48
C LEU A 63 -9.97 -5.87 12.31
N ASN A 64 -10.74 -6.28 11.29
CA ASN A 64 -10.18 -6.98 10.11
C ASN A 64 -9.21 -6.11 9.28
N LEU A 65 -9.28 -4.78 9.43
CA LEU A 65 -8.41 -3.82 8.74
C LEU A 65 -7.25 -3.33 9.62
N ALA A 66 -7.28 -3.60 10.93
CA ALA A 66 -6.28 -3.10 11.88
C ALA A 66 -5.03 -3.99 11.98
N GLY A 67 -5.18 -5.30 11.75
CA GLY A 67 -4.17 -6.31 12.10
C GLY A 67 -3.11 -6.59 11.03
N PRO A 68 -3.48 -6.94 9.79
CA PRO A 68 -2.52 -7.31 8.73
C PRO A 68 -2.07 -6.14 7.84
N THR A 69 -0.94 -6.31 7.13
CA THR A 69 -0.46 -5.35 6.12
C THR A 69 -1.31 -5.42 4.85
N VAL A 70 -1.73 -6.62 4.46
CA VAL A 70 -2.68 -6.84 3.36
C VAL A 70 -3.88 -7.58 3.93
N THR A 71 -5.09 -7.16 3.61
CA THR A 71 -6.34 -7.77 4.10
C THR A 71 -7.48 -7.48 3.13
N LYS A 72 -8.68 -8.00 3.40
CA LYS A 72 -9.87 -7.79 2.56
C LYS A 72 -10.71 -6.63 3.09
N VAL A 73 -11.14 -5.76 2.17
CA VAL A 73 -12.23 -4.81 2.40
C VAL A 73 -13.51 -5.50 1.96
N ILE A 74 -14.43 -5.69 2.89
CA ILE A 74 -15.73 -6.33 2.66
C ILE A 74 -16.86 -5.30 2.66
N ASP A 75 -18.07 -5.69 2.22
CA ASP A 75 -19.21 -4.77 2.13
C ASP A 75 -19.47 -4.04 3.46
N TRP A 76 -19.37 -4.77 4.58
CA TRP A 76 -19.55 -4.21 5.90
C TRP A 76 -18.61 -3.04 6.21
N ASN A 77 -17.35 -3.07 5.73
CA ASN A 77 -16.41 -1.97 5.93
C ASN A 77 -16.81 -0.69 5.17
N LEU A 78 -17.69 -0.81 4.17
CA LEU A 78 -18.08 0.27 3.27
C LEU A 78 -19.47 0.86 3.59
N GLU A 79 -20.26 0.23 4.47
CA GLU A 79 -21.64 0.63 4.81
C GLU A 79 -21.78 2.07 5.34
N THR A 80 -20.72 2.62 5.94
CA THR A 80 -20.71 3.94 6.58
C THR A 80 -20.12 5.04 5.71
N GLN A 81 -19.69 4.71 4.49
CA GLN A 81 -19.01 5.66 3.62
C GLN A 81 -20.00 6.64 2.97
N PRO A 82 -19.65 7.93 2.88
CA PRO A 82 -20.50 8.91 2.23
C PRO A 82 -20.66 8.58 0.75
N SER A 83 -21.90 8.71 0.25
CA SER A 83 -22.31 8.43 -1.13
C SER A 83 -21.71 9.38 -2.18
N SER A 84 -20.91 10.35 -1.76
CA SER A 84 -20.28 11.37 -2.62
C SER A 84 -19.03 10.90 -3.37
N HIS A 85 -18.59 9.67 -3.14
CA HIS A 85 -17.46 9.07 -3.84
C HIS A 85 -17.94 8.12 -4.95
N PRO A 86 -17.14 7.84 -6.00
CA PRO A 86 -17.44 6.79 -6.97
C PRO A 86 -17.81 5.49 -6.25
N GLN A 87 -18.71 4.69 -6.82
CA GLN A 87 -19.26 3.48 -6.17
C GLN A 87 -18.13 2.53 -5.76
N LYS A 88 -17.71 2.64 -4.49
CA LYS A 88 -16.63 1.87 -3.89
C LYS A 88 -17.11 0.43 -3.73
N ARG A 89 -16.25 -0.53 -4.11
CA ARG A 89 -16.56 -1.95 -4.06
C ARG A 89 -15.63 -2.68 -3.10
N PRO A 90 -16.02 -3.87 -2.62
CA PRO A 90 -15.11 -4.78 -1.95
C PRO A 90 -13.83 -5.02 -2.76
N GLY A 91 -12.77 -5.41 -2.05
CA GLY A 91 -11.45 -5.58 -2.61
C GLY A 91 -10.43 -5.86 -1.52
N TYR A 92 -9.24 -5.29 -1.67
CA TYR A 92 -8.11 -5.50 -0.80
C TYR A 92 -7.60 -4.19 -0.21
N PHE A 93 -7.22 -4.23 1.06
CA PHE A 93 -6.55 -3.14 1.75
C PHE A 93 -5.06 -3.44 1.86
N ILE A 94 -4.22 -2.49 1.44
CA ILE A 94 -2.76 -2.54 1.52
C ILE A 94 -2.29 -1.39 2.40
N ASP A 95 -1.71 -1.70 3.55
CA ASP A 95 -1.19 -0.71 4.51
C ASP A 95 0.32 -0.52 4.36
N LEU A 96 0.72 0.31 3.40
CA LEU A 96 2.13 0.63 3.18
C LEU A 96 2.76 1.38 4.35
N ARG A 97 1.96 2.10 5.14
CA ARG A 97 2.47 2.86 6.31
C ARG A 97 3.24 1.95 7.25
N ARG A 98 2.78 0.70 7.41
CA ARG A 98 3.42 -0.31 8.26
C ARG A 98 4.70 -0.82 7.64
N ILE A 99 4.70 -1.13 6.34
CA ILE A 99 5.92 -1.57 5.65
C ILE A 99 6.97 -0.45 5.66
N THR A 100 6.58 0.81 5.43
CA THR A 100 7.46 1.97 5.53
C THR A 100 8.09 2.08 6.91
N LEU A 101 7.30 1.98 7.99
CA LEU A 101 7.83 2.08 9.36
C LEU A 101 8.79 0.93 9.68
N ASN A 102 8.47 -0.31 9.29
CA ASN A 102 9.38 -1.44 9.48
C ASN A 102 10.71 -1.24 8.76
N ARG A 103 10.68 -0.68 7.54
CA ARG A 103 11.90 -0.35 6.79
C ARG A 103 12.71 0.75 7.47
N LEU A 104 12.04 1.81 7.95
CA LEU A 104 12.70 2.91 8.65
C LEU A 104 13.34 2.47 9.97
N ASP A 105 12.81 1.43 10.63
CA ASP A 105 13.39 0.87 11.86
C ASP A 105 14.67 0.07 11.57
N LEU A 106 14.72 -0.65 10.45
CA LEU A 106 15.88 -1.41 10.01
C LEU A 106 17.00 -0.52 9.45
N LEU A 107 16.63 0.58 8.79
CA LEU A 107 17.57 1.60 8.39
C LEU A 107 17.99 2.34 9.66
N ASN A 108 19.18 2.05 10.19
CA ASN A 108 19.84 2.82 11.24
C ASN A 108 20.13 4.25 10.75
N LEU A 109 19.07 5.04 10.55
CA LEU A 109 19.12 6.43 10.14
C LEU A 109 19.78 7.16 11.29
N LYS A 110 21.04 7.57 11.08
CA LYS A 110 21.78 8.37 12.04
C LYS A 110 20.90 9.56 12.47
N PRO A 111 20.90 9.93 13.75
CA PRO A 111 20.08 11.05 14.26
C PRO A 111 20.32 12.37 13.50
N GLU A 112 21.45 12.47 12.80
CA GLU A 112 21.86 13.58 11.93
C GLU A 112 21.22 13.58 10.54
N SER A 113 20.25 12.69 10.27
CA SER A 113 19.46 12.74 9.03
C SER A 113 18.91 14.16 8.85
N LYS A 114 19.38 14.86 7.82
CA LYS A 114 18.93 16.23 7.48
C LYS A 114 17.44 16.29 7.09
N LEU A 115 16.76 15.15 7.04
CA LEU A 115 15.36 15.04 6.66
C LEU A 115 14.48 15.53 7.80
N LYS A 116 13.56 16.43 7.46
CA LYS A 116 12.57 16.97 8.39
C LYS A 116 11.64 15.85 8.87
N GLN A 117 11.61 15.63 10.19
CA GLN A 117 10.67 14.68 10.80
C GLN A 117 9.23 15.13 10.60
N ASP A 118 8.33 14.18 10.35
CA ASP A 118 6.90 14.46 10.38
C ASP A 118 6.43 14.67 11.82
N LYS A 119 5.40 15.50 11.99
CA LYS A 119 4.81 15.73 13.32
C LYS A 119 3.71 14.70 13.59
N PRO A 120 3.65 14.12 14.80
CA PRO A 120 2.58 13.21 15.17
C PRO A 120 1.23 13.94 15.24
N LEU A 121 0.16 13.21 14.96
CA LEU A 121 -1.21 13.63 15.24
C LEU A 121 -1.42 13.62 16.75
N THR A 122 -2.13 14.63 17.27
CA THR A 122 -2.28 14.85 18.72
C THR A 122 -3.57 14.29 19.31
N ASP A 123 -4.55 13.91 18.48
CA ASP A 123 -5.88 13.50 18.95
C ASP A 123 -6.04 11.97 18.97
N GLU A 124 -6.51 11.46 20.11
CA GLU A 124 -6.76 10.04 20.40
C GLU A 124 -8.23 9.65 20.15
N ALA A 125 -8.92 10.32 19.22
CA ALA A 125 -10.35 10.09 18.91
C ALA A 125 -10.69 8.69 18.34
N HIS A 126 -9.94 7.66 18.68
CA HIS A 126 -10.26 6.28 18.39
C HIS A 126 -11.13 5.69 19.50
N LYS A 127 -12.39 5.41 19.18
CA LYS A 127 -13.31 4.71 20.10
C LYS A 127 -13.10 3.18 20.13
N GLY A 128 -11.86 2.75 19.92
CA GLY A 128 -11.47 1.33 19.91
C GLY A 128 -11.81 0.58 18.62
N LEU A 129 -11.51 -0.72 18.63
CA LEU A 129 -11.71 -1.64 17.51
C LEU A 129 -13.10 -2.27 17.57
N GLN A 130 -13.66 -2.53 16.40
CA GLN A 130 -14.93 -3.22 16.25
C GLN A 130 -14.75 -4.53 15.49
N GLU A 131 -15.21 -5.63 16.07
CA GLU A 131 -15.23 -6.93 15.41
C GLU A 131 -16.19 -6.95 14.23
N VAL A 132 -15.86 -7.77 13.22
CA VAL A 132 -16.75 -8.02 12.10
C VAL A 132 -18.00 -8.74 12.63
N PRO A 133 -19.23 -8.24 12.36
CA PRO A 133 -20.45 -8.88 12.81
C PRO A 133 -20.52 -10.35 12.35
N GLU A 134 -21.05 -11.22 13.20
CA GLU A 134 -21.08 -12.67 12.95
C GLU A 134 -21.75 -13.02 11.61
N ASN A 135 -22.86 -12.34 11.29
CA ASN A 135 -23.57 -12.49 10.02
C ASN A 135 -22.83 -11.93 8.79
N ARG A 136 -21.66 -11.31 8.97
CA ARG A 136 -20.78 -10.78 7.90
C ARG A 136 -19.45 -11.50 7.82
N LEU A 137 -19.10 -12.37 8.77
CA LEU A 137 -17.82 -13.08 8.80
C LEU A 137 -17.55 -13.91 7.54
N TYR A 138 -18.60 -14.46 6.92
CA TYR A 138 -18.48 -15.23 5.68
C TYR A 138 -17.80 -14.45 4.55
N GLN A 139 -17.94 -13.12 4.53
CA GLN A 139 -17.33 -12.26 3.50
C GLN A 139 -15.80 -12.24 3.59
N LEU A 140 -15.22 -12.46 4.78
CA LEU A 140 -13.77 -12.56 4.94
C LEU A 140 -13.21 -13.84 4.29
N GLY A 141 -14.01 -14.92 4.30
CA GLY A 141 -13.67 -16.19 3.66
C GLY A 141 -13.78 -16.15 2.14
N GLN A 142 -14.61 -15.26 1.59
CA GLN A 142 -14.81 -15.13 0.15
C GLN A 142 -13.75 -14.23 -0.49
N ASN A 143 -13.36 -14.53 -1.72
CA ASN A 143 -12.55 -13.60 -2.50
C ASN A 143 -13.44 -12.50 -3.08
N PRO A 144 -13.01 -11.23 -3.07
CA PRO A 144 -13.68 -10.17 -3.81
C PRO A 144 -13.80 -10.56 -5.30
N ASP A 145 -14.89 -10.11 -5.96
CA ASP A 145 -15.11 -10.37 -7.39
C ASP A 145 -14.03 -9.73 -8.28
N GLU A 146 -13.48 -8.60 -7.82
CA GLU A 146 -12.52 -7.77 -8.53
C GLU A 146 -11.34 -7.42 -7.59
N ASP A 147 -10.12 -7.31 -8.14
CA ASP A 147 -8.91 -6.89 -7.42
C ASP A 147 -8.88 -5.37 -7.14
N ASN A 148 -9.96 -4.80 -6.62
CA ASN A 148 -9.99 -3.39 -6.23
C ASN A 148 -9.04 -3.15 -5.05
N LEU A 149 -8.27 -2.05 -5.07
CA LEU A 149 -7.28 -1.76 -4.04
C LEU A 149 -7.62 -0.52 -3.24
N TYR A 150 -7.44 -0.61 -1.93
CA TYR A 150 -7.41 0.49 -0.99
C TYR A 150 -6.00 0.59 -0.42
N ILE A 151 -5.26 1.62 -0.80
CA ILE A 151 -3.83 1.75 -0.46
C ILE A 151 -3.68 2.85 0.58
N ALA A 152 -3.26 2.50 1.81
CA ALA A 152 -2.92 3.48 2.84
C ALA A 152 -1.42 3.77 2.83
N PHE A 153 -1.05 5.04 2.66
CA PHE A 153 0.35 5.45 2.51
C PHE A 153 0.61 6.84 3.11
N TYR A 154 1.87 7.13 3.41
CA TYR A 154 2.27 8.47 3.81
C TYR A 154 2.47 9.36 2.57
N LYS A 155 1.88 10.56 2.55
CA LYS A 155 2.06 11.53 1.44
C LYS A 155 3.52 11.99 1.27
N HIS A 156 4.37 11.79 2.28
CA HIS A 156 5.78 12.14 2.21
C HIS A 156 6.63 11.01 2.81
N PRO A 157 6.80 9.88 2.12
CA PRO A 157 7.40 8.68 2.70
C PRO A 157 8.82 8.94 3.24
N ALA A 158 9.58 9.84 2.60
CA ALA A 158 10.93 10.27 2.99
C ALA A 158 11.04 10.86 4.41
N LYS A 159 9.95 11.37 4.99
CA LYS A 159 10.02 12.01 6.31
C LYS A 159 10.20 10.98 7.41
N VAL A 160 11.09 11.29 8.36
CA VAL A 160 11.35 10.45 9.53
C VAL A 160 10.10 10.38 10.41
N ARG A 161 9.82 9.18 10.93
CA ARG A 161 8.68 8.85 11.79
C ARG A 161 9.11 7.86 12.87
N SER A 162 8.36 7.80 13.96
CA SER A 162 8.51 6.80 15.02
C SER A 162 7.38 5.77 14.91
N PRO A 163 7.64 4.47 15.08
CA PRO A 163 6.58 3.46 15.06
C PRO A 163 5.55 3.62 16.19
N ASN A 164 5.87 4.41 17.22
CA ASN A 164 5.01 4.61 18.40
C ASN A 164 3.98 5.73 18.24
N ASN A 165 4.00 6.47 17.12
CA ASN A 165 3.14 7.64 16.91
C ASN A 165 2.26 7.49 15.67
N ALA A 166 1.10 8.17 15.68
CA ALA A 166 0.25 8.30 14.51
C ALA A 166 0.66 9.53 13.67
N TYR A 167 0.70 9.38 12.35
CA TYR A 167 1.04 10.46 11.41
C TYR A 167 -0.05 10.63 10.37
N GLY A 168 -0.10 11.80 9.73
CA GLY A 168 -1.00 12.06 8.61
C GLY A 168 -0.70 11.13 7.43
N TYR A 169 -1.76 10.62 6.79
CA TYR A 169 -1.68 9.64 5.71
C TYR A 169 -2.81 9.84 4.71
N CYS A 170 -2.68 9.22 3.54
CA CYS A 170 -3.73 9.20 2.52
C CYS A 170 -4.21 7.76 2.31
N ILE A 171 -5.44 7.64 1.81
CA ILE A 171 -5.97 6.38 1.27
C ILE A 171 -6.37 6.63 -0.17
N SER A 172 -5.86 5.80 -1.07
CA SER A 172 -6.26 5.78 -2.47
C SER A 172 -7.12 4.57 -2.78
N TYR A 173 -8.05 4.73 -3.71
CA TYR A 173 -8.86 3.65 -4.27
C TYR A 173 -8.52 3.45 -5.74
N ILE A 174 -7.99 2.27 -6.06
CA ILE A 174 -7.64 1.88 -7.44
C ILE A 174 -8.60 0.77 -7.87
N PRO A 175 -9.54 1.04 -8.79
CA PRO A 175 -10.40 0.00 -9.35
C PRO A 175 -9.60 -1.07 -10.09
N ALA A 176 -10.08 -2.31 -10.09
CA ALA A 176 -9.42 -3.41 -10.80
C ALA A 176 -9.20 -3.11 -12.29
N SER A 177 -10.15 -2.43 -12.95
CA SER A 177 -10.03 -2.03 -14.35
C SER A 177 -8.89 -1.05 -14.61
N VAL A 178 -8.58 -0.19 -13.64
CA VAL A 178 -7.44 0.72 -13.73
C VAL A 178 -6.16 -0.08 -13.47
N LEU A 179 -6.17 -1.00 -12.51
CA LEU A 179 -5.04 -1.87 -12.19
C LEU A 179 -4.60 -2.77 -13.37
N ASP A 180 -5.54 -3.15 -14.25
CA ASP A 180 -5.26 -3.90 -15.47
C ASP A 180 -4.29 -3.15 -16.42
N GLU A 181 -4.29 -1.81 -16.39
CA GLU A 181 -3.40 -0.98 -17.23
C GLU A 181 -1.94 -1.00 -16.73
N TYR A 182 -1.74 -1.40 -15.48
CA TYR A 182 -0.44 -1.48 -14.80
C TYR A 182 0.14 -2.90 -14.77
N GLU A 183 -0.44 -3.83 -15.51
CA GLU A 183 0.05 -5.19 -15.62
C GLU A 183 1.43 -5.24 -16.30
N ILE A 184 2.36 -5.97 -15.68
CA ILE A 184 3.66 -6.25 -16.28
C ILE A 184 3.45 -7.22 -17.44
N SER A 185 3.63 -6.74 -18.66
CA SER A 185 3.58 -7.55 -19.87
C SER A 185 4.96 -8.15 -20.19
N ASP A 186 4.99 -9.42 -20.60
CA ASP A 186 6.20 -10.17 -20.99
C ASP A 186 7.02 -9.51 -22.12
N ASN A 187 6.43 -8.55 -22.85
CA ASN A 187 7.06 -7.83 -23.96
C ASN A 187 7.84 -6.57 -23.55
N LYS A 188 7.84 -6.18 -22.27
CA LYS A 188 8.51 -4.97 -21.81
C LYS A 188 9.74 -5.32 -20.96
N ILE A 189 10.91 -5.27 -21.62
CA ILE A 189 12.26 -5.18 -21.04
C ILE A 189 12.72 -6.42 -20.24
N ALA A 190 13.89 -6.98 -20.60
CA ALA A 190 14.47 -8.16 -19.95
C ALA A 190 14.63 -8.05 -18.42
N THR A 191 14.78 -6.84 -17.87
CA THR A 191 14.89 -6.58 -16.43
C THR A 191 13.59 -6.83 -15.65
N LEU A 192 12.42 -6.80 -16.31
CA LEU A 192 11.13 -7.08 -15.67
C LEU A 192 10.86 -8.60 -15.56
N GLU A 193 11.43 -9.42 -16.43
CA GLU A 193 11.25 -10.89 -16.39
C GLU A 193 11.99 -11.50 -15.19
N ASP A 194 13.20 -11.03 -14.90
CA ASP A 194 13.95 -11.44 -13.71
C ASP A 194 13.22 -11.01 -12.43
N THR A 195 12.72 -9.77 -12.39
CA THR A 195 11.91 -9.25 -11.28
C THR A 195 10.65 -10.07 -11.08
N LYS A 196 9.93 -10.41 -12.15
CA LYS A 196 8.73 -11.24 -12.11
C LYS A 196 9.02 -12.64 -11.57
N SER A 197 10.05 -13.31 -12.09
CA SER A 197 10.46 -14.64 -11.65
C SER A 197 10.80 -14.67 -10.16
N LEU A 198 11.48 -13.62 -9.70
CA LEU A 198 11.87 -13.45 -8.31
C LEU A 198 10.67 -13.16 -7.39
N LEU A 199 9.74 -12.29 -7.81
CA LEU A 199 8.48 -12.04 -7.10
C LEU A 199 7.67 -13.34 -6.96
N GLU A 200 7.59 -14.13 -8.04
CA GLU A 200 6.93 -15.43 -8.01
C GLU A 200 7.62 -16.39 -7.04
N PHE A 201 8.95 -16.46 -7.04
CA PHE A 201 9.69 -17.34 -6.14
C PHE A 201 9.53 -16.93 -4.66
N TYR A 202 9.82 -15.67 -4.33
CA TYR A 202 9.86 -15.19 -2.94
C TYR A 202 8.49 -14.96 -2.32
N TYR A 203 7.48 -14.61 -3.12
CA TYR A 203 6.15 -14.26 -2.61
C TYR A 203 5.07 -15.17 -3.15
N GLY A 204 5.06 -15.44 -4.46
CA GLY A 204 4.03 -16.26 -5.12
C GLY A 204 3.99 -17.68 -4.57
N GLN A 205 5.10 -18.42 -4.69
CA GLN A 205 5.22 -19.83 -4.32
C GLN A 205 5.21 -20.05 -2.81
N THR A 206 5.88 -19.18 -2.07
CA THR A 206 5.97 -19.25 -0.60
C THR A 206 4.70 -18.77 0.11
N CYS A 207 3.78 -18.12 -0.62
CA CYS A 207 2.59 -17.47 -0.08
C CYS A 207 2.91 -16.41 0.98
N VAL A 208 4.03 -15.69 0.87
CA VAL A 208 4.32 -14.52 1.71
C VAL A 208 3.38 -13.38 1.32
N GLN A 209 2.67 -12.81 2.30
CA GLN A 209 1.61 -11.84 2.07
C GLN A 209 2.12 -10.45 1.66
N SER A 210 3.23 -9.99 2.25
CA SER A 210 3.77 -8.68 1.98
C SER A 210 5.24 -8.62 2.31
N GLY A 211 5.96 -7.70 1.68
CA GLY A 211 7.34 -7.41 2.03
C GLY A 211 7.86 -6.17 1.35
N ALA A 212 9.18 -6.06 1.36
CA ALA A 212 9.90 -5.12 0.52
C ALA A 212 11.02 -5.90 -0.17
N MET A 213 11.27 -5.58 -1.42
CA MET A 213 12.32 -6.19 -2.22
C MET A 213 13.21 -5.06 -2.71
N ASN A 214 14.50 -5.10 -2.40
CA ASN A 214 15.48 -4.17 -2.96
C ASN A 214 16.06 -4.74 -4.24
N PRO A 215 15.83 -4.12 -5.40
CA PRO A 215 16.52 -4.51 -6.63
C PRO A 215 18.05 -4.43 -6.53
N GLU A 216 18.59 -3.63 -5.58
CA GLU A 216 20.03 -3.60 -5.27
C GLU A 216 20.51 -4.80 -4.40
N ASP A 217 19.62 -5.59 -3.79
CA ASP A 217 20.00 -6.80 -3.04
C ASP A 217 20.36 -7.99 -3.98
N PHE A 218 20.19 -7.82 -5.30
CA PHE A 218 20.57 -8.80 -6.32
C PHE A 218 21.97 -8.48 -6.86
N GLU A 219 22.99 -8.86 -6.11
CA GLU A 219 24.40 -8.60 -6.42
C GLU A 219 24.93 -9.28 -7.72
N SER A 220 24.12 -10.06 -8.44
CA SER A 220 24.55 -10.71 -9.68
C SER A 220 24.20 -9.90 -10.93
N HIS A 221 25.18 -9.12 -11.39
CA HIS A 221 25.34 -8.64 -12.77
C HIS A 221 24.14 -7.91 -13.40
N HIS A 222 23.98 -6.62 -13.11
CA HIS A 222 23.87 -5.56 -14.13
C HIS A 222 23.91 -4.21 -13.40
N GLN A 223 25.03 -3.50 -13.50
CA GLN A 223 25.04 -2.07 -13.20
C GLN A 223 24.07 -1.38 -14.16
N VAL A 224 22.85 -1.15 -13.69
CA VAL A 224 21.91 -0.24 -14.35
C VAL A 224 22.47 1.17 -14.11
N ASN A 225 23.34 1.61 -15.02
CA ASN A 225 23.71 3.01 -15.13
C ASN A 225 22.44 3.80 -15.46
N GLY A 226 21.88 4.46 -14.45
CA GLY A 226 20.69 5.31 -14.56
C GLY A 226 19.45 4.67 -13.94
N GLY A 227 19.11 5.11 -12.72
CA GLY A 227 17.86 4.79 -12.04
C GLY A 227 17.84 3.42 -11.37
N SER A 228 18.53 3.26 -10.24
CA SER A 228 18.30 2.10 -9.39
C SER A 228 16.85 2.11 -8.92
N ALA A 229 16.12 1.05 -9.25
CA ALA A 229 14.89 0.75 -8.55
C ALA A 229 15.33 0.41 -7.12
N ALA A 230 15.20 1.38 -6.22
CA ALA A 230 15.48 1.19 -4.82
C ALA A 230 14.27 0.53 -4.17
N ALA A 231 14.45 -0.21 -3.08
CA ALA A 231 13.47 -1.16 -2.54
C ALA A 231 11.98 -0.84 -2.71
N CYS A 232 11.27 -1.67 -3.48
CA CYS A 232 9.83 -1.60 -3.73
C CYS A 232 9.05 -2.35 -2.65
N TYR A 233 7.80 -1.95 -2.41
CA TYR A 233 6.85 -2.74 -1.62
C TYR A 233 6.30 -3.91 -2.44
N VAL A 234 5.97 -5.01 -1.78
CA VAL A 234 5.29 -6.15 -2.39
C VAL A 234 4.02 -6.45 -1.60
N ALA A 235 2.90 -6.60 -2.32
CA ALA A 235 1.61 -7.03 -1.78
C ALA A 235 1.12 -8.26 -2.54
N ASN A 236 0.85 -9.35 -1.84
CA ASN A 236 0.45 -10.62 -2.44
C ASN A 236 -0.99 -10.98 -2.07
N LEU A 237 -1.90 -10.69 -3.01
CA LEU A 237 -3.34 -10.94 -2.89
C LEU A 237 -3.68 -12.43 -3.10
N ARG A 238 -2.76 -13.22 -3.67
CA ARG A 238 -2.95 -14.66 -3.89
C ARG A 238 -2.92 -15.47 -2.60
N THR A 239 -2.47 -14.86 -1.50
CA THR A 239 -2.48 -15.49 -0.17
C THR A 239 -3.87 -15.72 0.38
N PHE A 240 -4.86 -14.98 -0.11
CA PHE A 240 -6.27 -15.19 0.20
C PHE A 240 -6.83 -16.30 -0.69
N LYS A 241 -6.70 -17.54 -0.23
CA LYS A 241 -7.27 -18.71 -0.91
C LYS A 241 -8.77 -18.82 -0.60
N SER A 242 -9.52 -19.24 -1.62
CA SER A 242 -10.91 -19.72 -1.49
C SER A 242 -10.92 -21.15 -0.96
#